data_AF-A0A531B737-F1
#
_entry.id   AF-A0A531B737-F1
#
_cell.length_a   1.000
_cell.length_b   1.000
_cell.length_c   1.000
_cell.angle_alpha   90.00
_cell.angle_beta   90.00
_cell.angle_gamma   90.00
#
_symmetry.space_group_name_H-M   'P 1'
#
loop_
_entity.id
_entity.type
_entity.pdbx_description
1 polymer ?
#
loop_
_entity_poly.entity_id
_entity_poly.type
_entity_poly.pdbx_seq_one_letter_code
_entity_poly.pdbx_strand_id
1 'polypeptide(L)'
;ILTIVGYSINDTVVVYDRVRENLRRYKRMPIAELLDLSMNQTLARTVLTGVTTLFALAALSIWGGEVIQSFTVAMIFGILAGTYSSIFVAGPLLILFKLRPGALSQEEAAVAKEPPAQQAL
;
A
#
# COMPACT_ATOMS: atom_id res chain seq x y z
N ILE A 1 -7.85 14.57 -17.31
CA ILE A 1 -8.55 13.60 -16.42
C ILE A 1 -8.09 12.18 -16.68
N LEU A 2 -8.23 11.63 -17.90
CA LEU A 2 -7.79 10.25 -18.22
C LEU A 2 -6.34 9.95 -17.78
N THR A 3 -5.40 10.86 -18.04
CA THR A 3 -3.99 10.70 -17.65
C THR A 3 -3.80 10.64 -16.13
N ILE A 4 -4.56 11.43 -15.37
CA ILE A 4 -4.53 11.44 -13.90
C ILE A 4 -5.04 10.10 -13.38
N VAL A 5 -6.15 9.62 -13.93
CA VAL A 5 -6.75 8.32 -13.56
C VAL A 5 -5.78 7.18 -13.88
N GLY A 6 -5.17 7.18 -15.08
CA GLY A 6 -4.18 6.16 -15.47
C GLY A 6 -2.97 6.13 -14.54
N TYR A 7 -2.43 7.30 -14.18
CA TYR A 7 -1.32 7.41 -13.23
C TYR A 7 -1.71 6.89 -11.83
N SER A 8 -2.86 7.31 -11.31
CA SER A 8 -3.35 6.90 -9.99
C SER A 8 -3.64 5.39 -9.92
N ILE A 9 -4.23 4.81 -10.96
CA ILE A 9 -4.46 3.35 -11.05
C ILE A 9 -3.12 2.60 -11.09
N ASN A 10 -2.13 3.09 -11.84
CA ASN A 10 -0.81 2.47 -11.87
C ASN A 10 -0.18 2.41 -10.47
N ASP A 11 -0.27 3.51 -9.71
CA ASP A 11 0.27 3.56 -8.35
C ASP A 11 -0.48 2.63 -7.40
N THR A 12 -1.80 2.62 -7.49
CA THR A 12 -2.73 1.74 -6.77
C THR A 12 -2.37 0.27 -7.01
N VAL A 13 -2.28 -0.18 -8.26
CA VAL A 13 -2.02 -1.59 -8.64
C VAL A 13 -0.68 -2.09 -8.07
N VAL A 14 0.38 -1.28 -8.11
CA VAL A 14 1.70 -1.65 -7.57
C VAL A 14 1.62 -1.93 -6.06
N VAL A 15 0.89 -1.09 -5.32
CA VAL A 15 0.69 -1.27 -3.87
C VAL A 15 -0.13 -2.53 -3.57
N TYR A 16 -1.27 -2.73 -4.25
CA TYR A 16 -2.11 -3.92 -4.04
C TYR A 16 -1.42 -5.22 -4.42
N ASP A 17 -0.64 -5.23 -5.51
CA ASP A 17 0.07 -6.43 -5.93
C ASP A 17 1.10 -6.83 -4.86
N ARG A 18 1.82 -5.85 -4.29
CA ARG A 18 2.79 -6.14 -3.23
C ARG A 18 2.14 -6.62 -1.93
N VAL A 19 1.03 -5.99 -1.54
CA VAL A 19 0.23 -6.45 -0.39
C VAL A 19 -0.24 -7.89 -0.60
N ARG A 20 -0.74 -8.22 -1.80
CA ARG A 20 -1.17 -9.58 -2.15
C ARG A 20 -0.01 -10.58 -2.13
N GLU A 21 1.15 -10.19 -2.62
CA GLU A 21 2.36 -11.02 -2.59
C GLU A 21 2.80 -11.32 -1.15
N ASN A 22 2.87 -10.29 -0.30
CA ASN A 22 3.25 -10.46 1.10
C ASN A 22 2.22 -11.28 1.89
N LEU A 23 0.92 -11.13 1.63
CA LEU A 23 -0.13 -11.99 2.21
C LEU A 23 0.07 -13.48 1.89
N ARG A 24 0.52 -13.79 0.67
CA ARG A 24 0.75 -15.16 0.22
C ARG A 24 2.05 -15.74 0.80
N ARG A 25 3.06 -14.90 1.04
CA ARG A 25 4.37 -15.27 1.61
C ARG A 25 4.35 -15.39 3.14
N TYR A 26 3.66 -14.49 3.84
CA TYR A 26 3.67 -14.36 5.30
C TYR A 26 2.32 -14.68 5.95
N LYS A 27 1.89 -15.95 5.84
CA LYS A 27 0.57 -16.42 6.32
C LYS A 27 0.32 -16.30 7.83
N ARG A 28 1.39 -16.14 8.64
CA ARG A 28 1.32 -16.08 10.11
C ARG A 28 1.61 -14.68 10.68
N MET A 29 1.98 -13.71 9.83
CA MET A 29 2.34 -12.36 10.27
C MET A 29 1.09 -11.53 10.57
N PRO A 30 1.10 -10.69 11.62
CA PRO A 30 0.03 -9.72 11.87
C PRO A 30 -0.18 -8.81 10.65
N ILE A 31 -1.45 -8.56 10.30
CA ILE A 31 -1.82 -7.77 9.11
C ILE A 31 -1.20 -6.36 9.15
N ALA A 32 -1.11 -5.75 10.34
CA ALA A 32 -0.51 -4.44 10.51
C ALA A 32 0.99 -4.40 10.15
N GLU A 33 1.74 -5.42 10.58
CA GLU A 33 3.18 -5.54 10.30
C GLU A 33 3.44 -5.87 8.83
N LEU A 34 2.57 -6.68 8.24
CA LEU A 34 2.61 -7.02 6.81
C LEU A 34 2.33 -5.80 5.93
N LEU A 35 1.36 -4.97 6.32
CA LEU A 35 1.05 -3.70 5.65
C LEU A 35 2.25 -2.77 5.72
N ASP A 36 2.82 -2.55 6.89
CA ASP A 36 4.01 -1.71 7.06
C ASP A 36 5.17 -2.19 6.16
N LEU A 37 5.43 -3.50 6.15
CA LEU A 37 6.42 -4.11 5.27
C LEU A 37 6.10 -3.87 3.78
N SER A 38 4.85 -4.05 3.38
CA SER A 38 4.41 -3.89 1.99
C SER A 38 4.49 -2.44 1.53
N MET A 39 4.11 -1.51 2.39
CA MET A 39 4.19 -0.08 2.15
C MET A 39 5.64 0.34 2.02
N ASN A 40 6.51 -0.05 2.95
CA ASN A 40 7.92 0.32 2.88
C ASN A 40 8.62 -0.22 1.62
N GLN A 41 8.26 -1.43 1.17
CA GLN A 41 8.76 -2.02 -0.08
C GLN A 41 8.29 -1.30 -1.35
N THR A 42 7.10 -0.71 -1.34
CA THR A 42 6.52 -0.01 -2.51
C THR A 42 6.84 1.47 -2.52
N LEU A 43 7.02 2.08 -1.35
CA LEU A 43 7.24 3.51 -1.15
C LEU A 43 8.44 4.03 -1.96
N ALA A 44 9.57 3.32 -1.96
CA ALA A 44 10.73 3.75 -2.73
C ALA A 44 10.41 3.88 -4.24
N ARG A 45 9.61 2.96 -4.79
CA ARG A 45 9.23 2.99 -6.20
C ARG A 45 8.22 4.10 -6.49
N THR A 46 7.15 4.18 -5.69
CA THR A 46 6.05 5.13 -5.91
C THR A 46 6.51 6.57 -5.68
N VAL A 47 7.36 6.81 -4.67
CA VAL A 47 7.99 8.11 -4.44
C VAL A 47 8.94 8.46 -5.57
N LEU A 48 9.79 7.54 -6.03
CA LEU A 48 10.73 7.84 -7.13
C LEU A 48 10.00 8.21 -8.42
N THR A 49 8.98 7.43 -8.82
CA THR A 49 8.19 7.74 -10.02
C THR A 49 7.35 9.00 -9.85
N GLY A 50 6.76 9.23 -8.68
CA GLY A 50 6.02 10.46 -8.38
C GLY A 50 6.89 11.70 -8.43
N VAL A 51 8.02 11.69 -7.72
CA VAL A 51 8.96 12.82 -7.66
C VAL A 51 9.52 13.13 -9.05
N THR A 52 9.97 12.13 -9.81
CA THR A 52 10.50 12.35 -11.17
C THR A 52 9.43 12.93 -12.10
N THR A 53 8.19 12.45 -12.01
CA THR A 53 7.07 13.01 -12.79
C THR A 53 6.76 14.45 -12.37
N LEU A 54 6.77 14.74 -11.06
CA LEU A 54 6.58 16.08 -10.54
C LEU A 54 7.69 17.04 -10.98
N PHE A 55 8.95 16.60 -11.02
CA PHE A 55 10.05 17.40 -11.56
C PHE A 55 9.84 17.75 -13.04
N ALA A 56 9.45 16.76 -13.86
CA ALA A 56 9.16 17.00 -15.27
C ALA A 56 7.96 17.96 -15.45
N LEU A 57 6.88 17.78 -14.68
CA LEU A 57 5.72 18.65 -14.74
C LEU A 57 6.00 20.06 -14.21
N ALA A 58 6.84 20.20 -13.18
CA ALA A 58 7.26 21.49 -12.67
C ALA A 58 8.05 22.25 -13.74
N ALA A 59 8.97 21.58 -14.43
CA ALA A 59 9.69 22.18 -15.55
C ALA A 59 8.74 22.60 -16.68
N LEU A 60 7.77 21.74 -17.04
CA LEU A 60 6.77 22.08 -18.06
C LEU A 60 5.80 23.17 -17.61
N SER A 61 5.53 23.31 -16.31
CA SER A 61 4.65 24.36 -15.77
C SER A 61 5.31 25.74 -15.84
N ILE A 62 6.64 25.80 -15.67
CA ILE A 62 7.42 27.05 -15.72
C ILE A 62 7.82 27.41 -17.15
N TRP A 63 8.30 26.44 -17.93
CA TRP A 63 8.88 26.67 -19.27
C TRP A 63 8.02 26.18 -20.45
N GLY A 64 6.88 25.55 -20.20
CA GLY A 64 6.06 24.91 -21.25
C GLY A 64 5.15 25.84 -22.05
N GLY A 65 4.97 27.09 -21.63
CA GLY A 65 4.07 28.06 -22.27
C GLY A 65 2.60 27.96 -21.84
N GLU A 66 1.80 28.98 -22.18
CA GLU A 66 0.41 29.15 -21.70
C GLU A 66 -0.53 27.98 -22.04
N VAL A 67 -0.37 27.39 -23.22
CA VAL A 67 -1.29 26.37 -23.72
C VAL A 67 -1.29 25.11 -22.84
N ILE A 68 -0.13 24.70 -22.33
CA ILE A 68 0.00 23.47 -21.53
C ILE A 68 0.08 23.73 -20.02
N GLN A 69 0.19 24.99 -19.59
CA GLN A 69 0.33 25.34 -18.18
C GLN A 69 -0.89 24.89 -17.35
N SER A 70 -2.10 25.15 -17.85
CA SER A 70 -3.34 24.71 -17.19
C SER A 70 -3.41 23.18 -17.03
N PHE A 71 -2.94 22.45 -18.05
CA PHE A 71 -2.85 20.99 -18.02
C PHE A 71 -1.81 20.49 -17.02
N THR A 72 -0.59 21.04 -17.04
CA THR A 72 0.50 20.59 -16.16
C THR A 72 0.20 20.90 -14.68
N VAL A 73 -0.41 22.05 -14.39
CA VAL A 73 -0.89 22.37 -13.04
C VAL A 73 -1.96 21.38 -12.58
N ALA A 74 -2.95 21.08 -13.42
CA ALA A 74 -3.97 20.08 -13.09
C ALA A 74 -3.38 18.67 -12.87
N MET A 75 -2.35 18.31 -13.65
CA MET A 75 -1.62 17.05 -13.49
C MET A 75 -0.85 17.00 -12.17
N ILE A 76 -0.21 18.08 -11.74
CA ILE A 76 0.50 18.14 -10.44
C ILE A 76 -0.46 17.85 -9.30
N PHE A 77 -1.62 18.54 -9.25
CA PHE A 77 -2.63 18.27 -8.22
C PHE A 77 -3.18 16.84 -8.30
N GLY A 78 -3.44 16.34 -9.50
CA GLY A 78 -3.93 14.98 -9.71
C GLY A 78 -2.97 13.89 -9.24
N ILE A 79 -1.68 14.06 -9.50
CA ILE A 79 -0.62 13.14 -9.07
C ILE A 79 -0.48 13.17 -7.55
N LEU A 80 -0.42 14.34 -6.93
CA LEU A 80 -0.30 14.46 -5.48
C LEU A 80 -1.47 13.79 -4.75
N ALA A 81 -2.70 14.05 -5.19
CA ALA A 81 -3.89 13.41 -4.63
C ALA A 81 -3.89 11.89 -4.88
N GLY A 82 -3.48 11.46 -6.08
CA GLY A 82 -3.39 10.05 -6.46
C GLY A 82 -2.39 9.27 -5.62
N THR A 83 -1.17 9.77 -5.48
CA THR A 83 -0.08 9.14 -4.70
C THR A 83 -0.36 9.14 -3.21
N TYR A 84 -0.97 10.19 -2.67
CA TYR A 84 -1.39 10.20 -1.27
C TYR A 84 -2.50 9.17 -1.02
N SER A 85 -3.48 9.09 -1.92
CA SER A 85 -4.60 8.16 -1.81
C SER A 85 -4.17 6.70 -1.86
N SER A 86 -3.32 6.31 -2.82
CA SER A 86 -2.84 4.92 -2.98
C SER A 86 -2.06 4.41 -1.76
N ILE A 87 -1.25 5.27 -1.14
CA ILE A 87 -0.42 4.93 0.04
C ILE A 87 -1.31 4.82 1.30
N PHE A 88 -2.19 5.80 1.55
CA PHE A 88 -2.98 5.83 2.79
C PHE A 88 -4.23 4.93 2.78
N VAL A 89 -4.75 4.53 1.61
CA VAL A 89 -5.95 3.68 1.49
C VAL A 89 -5.63 2.17 1.55
N ALA A 90 -4.35 1.78 1.49
CA ALA A 90 -3.93 0.38 1.65
C ALA A 90 -4.26 -0.19 3.05
N GLY A 91 -4.12 0.61 4.11
CA GLY A 91 -4.41 0.20 5.49
C GLY A 91 -5.90 -0.12 5.74
N PRO A 92 -6.85 0.77 5.37
CA PRO A 92 -8.28 0.55 5.57
C PRO A 92 -8.87 -0.68 4.84
N LEU A 93 -8.34 -1.06 3.68
CA LEU A 93 -8.91 -2.15 2.88
C LEU A 93 -8.65 -3.54 3.47
N LEU A 94 -7.55 -3.72 4.18
CA LEU A 94 -7.24 -5.00 4.82
C LEU A 94 -8.00 -5.20 6.14
N ILE A 95 -8.32 -4.12 6.85
CA ILE A 95 -9.22 -4.15 8.02
C ILE A 95 -10.65 -4.52 7.58
N LEU A 96 -11.09 -4.04 6.42
CA LEU A 96 -12.40 -4.35 5.86
C LEU A 96 -12.54 -5.82 5.44
N PHE A 97 -11.46 -6.44 4.95
CA PHE A 97 -11.53 -7.82 4.45
C PHE A 97 -11.54 -8.91 5.52
N LYS A 98 -11.32 -8.59 6.81
CA LYS A 98 -11.51 -9.50 7.97
C LYS A 98 -10.99 -10.94 7.75
N LEU A 99 -10.00 -11.13 6.88
CA LEU A 99 -9.55 -12.45 6.43
C LEU A 99 -8.51 -12.97 7.41
N ARG A 100 -9.01 -13.35 8.57
CA ARG A 100 -8.36 -14.32 9.44
C ARG A 100 -9.08 -15.67 9.24
N PRO A 101 -8.64 -16.53 8.31
CA PRO A 101 -8.81 -17.98 8.47
C PRO A 101 -7.97 -18.53 9.64
N GLY A 102 -7.24 -17.67 10.36
CA GLY A 102 -6.36 -18.03 11.47
C GLY A 102 -6.90 -17.71 12.87
N ALA A 103 -8.20 -17.44 13.02
CA ALA A 103 -8.80 -17.43 14.37
C ALA A 103 -8.70 -18.82 15.05
N LEU A 104 -8.42 -19.89 14.28
CA LEU A 104 -8.30 -21.26 14.76
C LEU A 104 -6.89 -21.63 15.26
N SER A 105 -5.83 -20.88 14.91
CA SER A 105 -4.45 -21.27 15.26
C SER A 105 -3.90 -20.65 16.54
N GLN A 106 -4.58 -19.65 17.10
CA GLN A 106 -4.24 -19.12 18.42
C GLN A 106 -4.87 -19.94 19.57
N GLU A 107 -5.95 -20.68 19.29
CA GLU A 107 -6.56 -21.61 20.26
C GLU A 107 -5.69 -22.86 20.45
N GLU A 108 -5.19 -23.49 19.38
CA GLU A 108 -4.29 -24.66 19.46
C GLU A 108 -2.94 -24.35 20.14
N ALA A 109 -2.41 -23.13 19.96
CA ALA A 109 -1.15 -22.72 20.59
C ALA A 109 -1.29 -22.37 22.08
N ALA A 110 -2.51 -22.05 22.54
CA ALA A 110 -2.82 -21.83 23.95
C ALA A 110 -3.08 -23.15 24.68
N VAL A 111 -3.75 -24.12 24.03
CA VAL A 111 -4.02 -25.45 24.60
C VAL A 111 -2.75 -26.31 24.72
N ALA A 112 -1.77 -26.15 23.81
CA ALA A 112 -0.53 -26.94 23.82
C ALA A 112 0.51 -26.50 24.89
N LYS A 113 0.23 -25.44 25.67
CA LYS A 113 1.16 -24.88 26.66
C LYS A 113 0.86 -25.26 28.12
N GLU A 114 -0.16 -26.07 28.38
CA GLU A 114 -0.35 -26.69 29.71
C GLU A 114 0.34 -28.06 29.75
N PRO A 115 1.46 -28.22 30.48
CA PRO A 115 2.07 -29.53 30.69
C PRO A 115 1.18 -30.38 31.63
N PRO A 116 0.84 -31.63 31.27
CA PRO A 116 0.22 -32.57 32.20
C PRO A 116 1.28 -33.06 33.20
N ALA A 117 1.50 -32.26 34.23
CA ALA A 117 2.32 -32.64 35.38
C ALA A 117 1.64 -32.17 36.67
N GLN A 118 0.43 -32.69 36.91
CA GLN A 118 -0.20 -32.74 38.23
C GLN A 118 -1.23 -33.88 38.29
N GLN A 119 -0.82 -35.10 37.92
CA GLN A 119 -1.47 -36.35 38.33
C GLN A 119 -0.38 -37.38 38.63
N ALA A 120 0.36 -37.13 39.69
CA ALA A 120 1.11 -38.13 40.43
C ALA A 120 0.95 -37.79 41.91
N LEU A 121 -0.14 -38.31 42.49
CA LEU A 121 -0.29 -38.72 43.90
C LEU A 121 -1.59 -39.53 44.00
#